data_AF-A0A031J5C4-F1
#
_entry.id   AF-A0A031J5C4-F1
#
_cell.length_a   1.000
_cell.length_b   1.000
_cell.length_c   1.000
_cell.angle_alpha   90.00
_cell.angle_beta   90.00
_cell.angle_gamma   90.00
#
_symmetry.space_group_name_H-M   'P 1'
#
loop_
_entity.id
_entity.type
_entity.pdbx_description
1 polymer ?
#
loop_
_entity_poly.entity_id
_entity_poly.type
_entity_poly.pdbx_seq_one_letter_code
_entity_poly.pdbx_strand_id
1 'polypeptide(L)'
;MTICVQIVAFVALYLVLNHQITTPILRKRFAITLLATGVTLAFLLPYVAVILKMPLLPVFLFLIGLALFITRNKFRLKRDLPLHPLLRAPTMNLAPDFPEDPVMQQLLQLLHEEIGLPKHKTIRLQTSLNFDLGCDGSEAKQLMEALEQEFVLDLGDYDTYRYFNPPVFDVFLKRRAKGRGNKVPLTIGMLYLAIKTHSWDTQTLENLS
;
A
#
# COMPACT_ATOMS: atom_id res chain seq x y z
N MET A 1 0.21 42.60 -8.84
CA MET A 1 0.89 42.09 -7.63
C MET A 1 0.07 41.06 -6.83
N THR A 2 -1.25 40.98 -6.98
CA THR A 2 -2.11 40.03 -6.23
C THR A 2 -1.95 38.56 -6.66
N ILE A 3 -1.76 38.29 -7.95
CA ILE A 3 -1.63 36.91 -8.46
C ILE A 3 -0.33 36.24 -7.99
N CYS A 4 0.81 36.93 -8.03
CA CYS A 4 2.07 36.36 -7.56
C CYS A 4 2.02 36.00 -6.07
N VAL A 5 1.40 36.85 -5.24
CA VAL A 5 1.22 36.59 -3.81
C VAL A 5 0.30 35.38 -3.58
N GLN A 6 -0.78 35.24 -4.38
CA GLN A 6 -1.66 34.07 -4.33
C GLN A 6 -0.92 32.78 -4.67
N ILE A 7 -0.12 32.78 -5.75
CA ILE A 7 0.67 31.62 -6.18
C ILE A 7 1.64 31.21 -5.08
N VAL A 8 2.38 32.16 -4.50
CA VAL A 8 3.35 31.89 -3.41
C VAL A 8 2.64 31.32 -2.19
N ALA A 9 1.47 31.85 -1.82
CA ALA A 9 0.68 31.32 -0.70
C ALA A 9 0.19 29.89 -0.95
N PHE A 10 -0.28 29.57 -2.16
CA PHE A 10 -0.69 28.21 -2.53
C PHE A 10 0.49 27.23 -2.54
N VAL A 11 1.66 27.65 -3.02
CA VAL A 11 2.88 26.84 -2.99
C VAL A 11 3.33 26.59 -1.56
N ALA A 12 3.31 27.60 -0.70
CA ALA A 12 3.64 27.45 0.72
C ALA A 12 2.66 26.48 1.42
N LEU A 13 1.35 26.62 1.17
CA LEU A 13 0.33 25.71 1.70
C LEU A 13 0.55 24.28 1.21
N TYR A 14 0.87 24.10 -0.08
CA TYR A 14 1.20 22.80 -0.66
C TYR A 14 2.41 22.17 0.04
N LEU A 15 3.49 22.92 0.27
CA LEU A 15 4.68 22.42 0.95
C LEU A 15 4.39 22.00 2.39
N VAL A 16 3.60 22.79 3.12
CA VAL A 16 3.18 22.47 4.50
C VAL A 16 2.32 21.20 4.52
N LEU A 17 1.33 21.09 3.64
CA LEU A 17 0.50 19.89 3.51
C LEU A 17 1.33 18.66 3.16
N ASN A 18 2.27 18.78 2.22
CA ASN A 18 3.16 17.69 1.84
C ASN A 18 4.11 17.27 2.96
N HIS A 19 4.49 18.19 3.86
CA HIS A 19 5.35 17.87 5.00
C HIS A 19 4.59 17.25 6.17
N GLN A 20 3.35 17.67 6.44
CA GLN A 20 2.53 17.13 7.53
C GLN A 20 1.85 15.80 7.18
N ILE A 21 1.52 15.57 5.90
CA ILE A 21 0.80 14.37 5.48
C ILE A 21 1.81 13.26 5.15
N THR A 22 2.34 12.61 6.19
CA THR A 22 3.27 11.48 6.06
C THR A 22 2.53 10.14 5.84
N THR A 23 1.27 10.03 6.29
CA THR A 23 0.52 8.77 6.24
C THR A 23 -0.12 8.52 4.86
N PRO A 24 0.08 7.34 4.26
CA PRO A 24 -0.34 7.06 2.87
C PRO A 24 -1.86 7.03 2.70
N ILE A 25 -2.59 6.54 3.71
CA ILE A 25 -4.06 6.44 3.71
C ILE A 25 -4.70 7.84 3.77
N LEU A 26 -4.19 8.70 4.66
CA LEU A 26 -4.71 10.04 4.86
C LEU A 26 -4.46 10.88 3.60
N ARG A 27 -3.27 10.77 3.02
CA ARG A 27 -2.91 11.42 1.76
C ARG A 27 -3.81 11.04 0.60
N LYS A 28 -4.18 9.75 0.48
CA LYS A 28 -5.11 9.29 -0.56
C LYS A 28 -6.47 9.95 -0.40
N ARG A 29 -7.00 9.99 0.82
CA ARG A 29 -8.30 10.62 1.09
C ARG A 29 -8.26 12.12 0.79
N PHE A 30 -7.22 12.82 1.25
CA PHE A 30 -7.03 14.25 0.96
C PHE A 30 -6.86 14.56 -0.53
N ALA A 31 -6.09 13.75 -1.27
CA ALA A 31 -5.94 13.95 -2.71
C ALA A 31 -7.27 13.79 -3.46
N ILE A 32 -8.06 12.77 -3.10
CA ILE A 32 -9.37 12.53 -3.72
C ILE A 32 -10.36 13.63 -3.37
N THR A 33 -10.40 14.07 -2.10
CA THR A 33 -11.32 15.15 -1.70
C THR A 33 -10.95 16.47 -2.38
N LEU A 34 -9.65 16.80 -2.50
CA LEU A 34 -9.19 17.99 -3.22
C LEU A 34 -9.49 17.94 -4.71
N LEU A 35 -9.30 16.79 -5.36
CA LEU A 35 -9.67 16.59 -6.78
C LEU A 35 -11.17 16.79 -6.99
N ALA A 36 -12.01 16.14 -6.17
CA ALA A 36 -13.47 16.25 -6.28
C ALA A 36 -13.96 17.68 -5.99
N THR A 37 -13.38 18.33 -4.97
CA THR A 37 -13.73 19.71 -4.62
C THR A 37 -13.30 20.68 -5.70
N GLY A 38 -12.09 20.54 -6.25
CA GLY A 38 -11.59 21.37 -7.36
C GLY A 38 -12.48 21.29 -8.60
N VAL A 39 -12.87 20.07 -9.00
CA VAL A 39 -13.79 19.86 -10.15
C VAL A 39 -15.17 20.45 -9.86
N THR A 40 -15.72 20.23 -8.67
CA THR A 40 -17.04 20.76 -8.29
C THR A 40 -17.05 22.30 -8.27
N LEU A 41 -16.00 22.92 -7.74
CA LEU A 41 -15.87 24.37 -7.68
C LEU A 41 -15.66 24.98 -9.08
N ALA A 42 -14.99 24.25 -9.99
CA ALA A 42 -14.80 24.67 -11.38
C ALA A 42 -16.08 24.58 -12.22
N PHE A 43 -16.90 23.55 -12.01
CA PHE A 43 -18.03 23.23 -12.90
C PHE A 43 -19.39 23.67 -12.36
N LEU A 44 -19.61 23.61 -11.05
CA LEU A 44 -20.93 23.78 -10.41
C LEU A 44 -21.12 25.14 -9.72
N LEU A 45 -20.04 25.79 -9.28
CA LEU A 45 -20.10 27.11 -8.62
C LEU A 45 -19.05 28.10 -9.16
N PRO A 46 -19.08 28.46 -10.46
CA PRO A 46 -18.20 29.51 -11.01
C PRO A 46 -18.41 30.86 -10.30
N TYR A 47 -19.59 31.08 -9.73
CA TYR A 47 -19.96 32.30 -9.01
C TYR A 47 -19.16 32.52 -7.70
N VAL A 48 -18.74 31.45 -7.02
CA VAL A 48 -17.99 31.57 -5.75
C VAL A 48 -16.57 32.09 -5.99
N ALA A 49 -15.92 31.67 -7.08
CA ALA A 49 -14.61 32.17 -7.46
C ALA A 49 -14.64 33.65 -7.88
N VAL A 50 -15.76 34.08 -8.48
CA VAL A 50 -16.03 35.49 -8.85
C VAL A 50 -16.28 36.35 -7.62
N ILE A 51 -17.09 35.88 -6.67
CA ILE A 51 -17.37 36.60 -5.40
C ILE A 51 -16.10 36.76 -4.56
N LEU A 52 -15.25 35.74 -4.48
CA LEU A 52 -14.03 35.76 -3.68
C LEU A 52 -12.87 36.53 -4.36
N LYS A 53 -13.06 37.04 -5.59
CA LYS A 53 -12.02 37.65 -6.43
C LYS A 53 -10.77 36.77 -6.61
N MET A 54 -10.95 35.43 -6.60
CA MET A 54 -9.86 34.45 -6.74
C MET A 54 -10.18 33.43 -7.85
N PRO A 55 -10.10 33.81 -9.13
CA PRO A 55 -10.52 32.95 -10.24
C PRO A 55 -9.66 31.68 -10.40
N LEU A 56 -8.43 31.69 -9.89
CA LEU A 56 -7.48 30.58 -10.01
C LEU A 56 -7.61 29.52 -8.91
N LEU A 57 -8.36 29.80 -7.84
CA LEU A 57 -8.53 28.91 -6.69
C LEU A 57 -8.96 27.46 -7.07
N PRO A 58 -9.98 27.23 -7.93
CA PRO A 58 -10.36 25.86 -8.31
C PRO A 58 -9.25 25.11 -9.05
N VAL A 59 -8.50 25.79 -9.92
CA VAL A 59 -7.38 25.20 -10.67
C VAL A 59 -6.25 24.80 -9.71
N PHE A 60 -5.92 25.65 -8.73
CA PHE A 60 -4.91 25.33 -7.72
C PHE A 60 -5.31 24.15 -6.84
N LEU A 61 -6.56 24.07 -6.38
CA LEU A 61 -7.04 22.92 -5.61
C LEU A 61 -6.93 21.61 -6.39
N PHE A 62 -7.28 21.65 -7.68
CA PHE A 62 -7.15 20.50 -8.56
C PHE A 62 -5.68 20.08 -8.77
N LEU A 63 -4.79 21.04 -9.06
CA LEU A 63 -3.35 20.77 -9.26
C LEU A 63 -2.67 20.27 -7.98
N ILE A 64 -3.04 20.79 -6.82
CA ILE A 64 -2.55 20.30 -5.51
C ILE A 64 -3.02 18.86 -5.28
N GLY A 65 -4.30 18.57 -5.54
CA GLY A 65 -4.84 17.21 -5.45
C GLY A 65 -4.12 16.23 -6.39
N LEU A 66 -3.89 16.65 -7.63
CA LEU A 66 -3.15 15.86 -8.63
C LEU A 66 -1.69 15.64 -8.22
N ALA A 67 -1.00 16.68 -7.74
CA ALA A 67 0.38 16.59 -7.29
C ALA A 67 0.52 15.64 -6.09
N LEU A 68 -0.38 15.71 -5.09
CA LEU A 68 -0.39 14.80 -3.94
C LEU A 68 -0.69 13.35 -4.34
N PHE A 69 -1.54 13.16 -5.37
CA PHE A 69 -1.86 11.85 -5.93
C PHE A 69 -0.67 11.24 -6.69
N ILE A 70 -0.01 12.00 -7.57
CA ILE A 70 1.16 11.54 -8.34
C ILE A 70 2.38 11.29 -7.46
N THR A 71 2.67 12.22 -6.55
CA THR A 71 3.80 12.06 -5.63
C THR A 71 3.63 10.81 -4.76
N ARG A 72 2.41 10.25 -4.59
CA ARG A 72 2.18 9.01 -3.81
C ARG A 72 2.99 7.87 -4.41
N ASN A 73 2.97 7.77 -5.73
CA ASN A 73 3.74 6.78 -6.46
C ASN A 73 5.24 7.00 -6.25
N LYS A 74 5.67 8.25 -6.12
CA LYS A 74 7.07 8.63 -5.91
C LYS A 74 7.62 8.28 -4.52
N PHE A 75 6.78 8.20 -3.48
CA PHE A 75 7.22 7.73 -2.15
C PHE A 75 7.24 6.20 -2.05
N ARG A 76 6.36 5.49 -2.78
CA ARG A 76 6.52 4.04 -2.99
C ARG A 76 7.81 3.77 -3.77
N LEU A 77 8.04 4.49 -4.87
CA LEU A 77 9.28 4.42 -5.67
C LEU A 77 10.55 4.84 -4.90
N LYS A 78 10.43 5.55 -3.77
CA LYS A 78 11.59 5.94 -2.94
C LYS A 78 11.99 4.84 -1.95
N ARG A 79 11.19 3.77 -1.78
CA ARG A 79 11.69 2.51 -1.18
C ARG A 79 12.68 1.81 -2.12
N ASP A 80 12.61 2.07 -3.43
CA ASP A 80 13.39 1.38 -4.46
C ASP A 80 14.85 1.89 -4.64
N LEU A 81 15.57 2.32 -3.60
CA LEU A 81 16.97 2.77 -3.76
C LEU A 81 17.86 2.46 -2.53
N PRO A 82 19.05 1.85 -2.70
CA PRO A 82 19.30 0.43 -2.86
C PRO A 82 19.97 -0.17 -1.61
N LEU A 83 19.81 -1.49 -1.47
CA LEU A 83 20.63 -2.48 -0.76
C LEU A 83 21.95 -1.98 -0.13
N HIS A 84 22.01 -2.01 1.20
CA HIS A 84 23.26 -2.34 1.88
C HIS A 84 23.22 -3.82 2.29
N PRO A 85 24.04 -4.69 1.67
CA PRO A 85 24.17 -6.12 2.02
C PRO A 85 24.59 -6.38 3.49
N LEU A 86 24.95 -5.33 4.21
CA LEU A 86 25.52 -5.37 5.56
C LEU A 86 24.58 -4.82 6.64
N LEU A 87 23.42 -4.29 6.29
CA LEU A 87 22.39 -3.98 7.28
C LEU A 87 21.57 -5.23 7.58
N ARG A 88 22.25 -6.14 8.27
CA ARG A 88 21.72 -7.08 9.24
C ARG A 88 20.42 -7.74 8.76
N ALA A 89 20.59 -8.96 8.20
CA ALA A 89 19.55 -9.98 8.22
C ALA A 89 18.74 -9.78 9.50
N PRO A 90 17.44 -9.52 9.41
CA PRO A 90 16.67 -9.22 10.59
C PRO A 90 16.99 -10.31 11.60
N THR A 91 17.38 -9.94 12.82
CA THR A 91 17.72 -10.89 13.88
C THR A 91 16.43 -11.63 14.25
N MET A 92 16.08 -12.58 13.40
CA MET A 92 14.91 -13.42 13.41
C MET A 92 15.43 -14.83 13.52
N ASN A 93 14.74 -15.62 14.34
CA ASN A 93 15.01 -17.03 14.41
C ASN A 93 14.41 -17.68 13.16
N LEU A 94 15.18 -17.78 12.08
CA LEU A 94 14.77 -18.52 10.90
C LEU A 94 14.99 -20.02 11.15
N ALA A 95 14.09 -20.85 10.63
CA ALA A 95 14.29 -22.28 10.62
C ALA A 95 15.45 -22.67 9.67
N PRO A 96 16.17 -23.78 9.95
CA PRO A 96 17.38 -24.16 9.21
C PRO A 96 17.12 -24.56 7.75
N ASP A 97 15.87 -24.77 7.36
CA ASP A 97 15.41 -25.12 6.02
C ASP A 97 15.07 -23.90 5.15
N PHE A 98 15.34 -22.68 5.63
CA PHE A 98 15.11 -21.48 4.83
C PHE A 98 16.08 -21.38 3.64
N PRO A 99 15.58 -21.08 2.44
CA PRO A 99 16.42 -20.72 1.30
C PRO A 99 17.27 -19.47 1.62
N GLU A 100 18.58 -19.53 1.39
CA GLU A 100 19.51 -18.41 1.61
C GLU A 100 19.67 -17.49 0.38
N ASP A 101 18.81 -17.65 -0.62
CA ASP A 101 18.88 -16.88 -1.86
C ASP A 101 18.44 -15.41 -1.66
N PRO A 102 18.87 -14.48 -2.54
CA PRO A 102 18.57 -13.06 -2.38
C PRO A 102 17.07 -12.74 -2.44
N VAL A 103 16.28 -13.55 -3.15
CA VAL A 103 14.83 -13.33 -3.26
C VAL A 103 14.16 -13.60 -1.91
N MET A 104 14.54 -14.69 -1.23
CA MET A 104 14.03 -14.98 0.10
C MET A 104 14.41 -13.89 1.11
N GLN A 105 15.64 -13.40 1.07
CA GLN A 105 16.08 -12.31 1.95
C GLN A 105 15.28 -11.03 1.73
N GLN A 106 15.03 -10.65 0.47
CA GLN A 106 14.19 -9.51 0.12
C GLN A 106 12.74 -9.70 0.58
N LEU A 107 12.17 -10.89 0.39
CA LEU A 107 10.83 -11.22 0.86
C LEU A 107 10.72 -11.08 2.38
N LEU A 108 11.67 -11.64 3.13
CA LEU A 108 11.69 -11.53 4.59
C LEU A 108 11.84 -10.09 5.07
N GLN A 109 12.63 -9.28 4.36
CA GLN A 109 12.73 -7.86 4.65
C GLN A 109 11.40 -7.14 4.43
N LEU A 110 10.74 -7.36 3.28
CA LEU A 110 9.44 -6.77 2.98
C LEU A 110 8.39 -7.18 4.02
N LEU A 111 8.36 -8.46 4.40
CA LEU A 111 7.48 -8.97 5.46
C LEU A 111 7.77 -8.32 6.82
N HIS A 112 9.04 -8.07 7.14
CA HIS A 112 9.42 -7.36 8.36
C HIS A 112 8.90 -5.92 8.36
N GLU A 113 9.02 -5.24 7.23
CA GLU A 113 8.65 -3.83 7.09
C GLU A 113 7.13 -3.62 7.09
N GLU A 114 6.37 -4.49 6.42
CA GLU A 114 4.93 -4.32 6.23
C GLU A 114 4.08 -4.96 7.34
N ILE A 115 4.48 -6.11 7.88
CA ILE A 115 3.71 -6.84 8.93
C ILE A 115 4.40 -6.77 10.29
N GLY A 116 5.74 -6.74 10.34
CA GLY A 116 6.47 -6.80 11.60
C GLY A 116 6.63 -8.24 12.10
N LEU A 117 7.57 -8.95 11.50
CA LEU A 117 7.89 -10.33 11.88
C LEU A 117 8.44 -10.44 13.33
N PRO A 118 8.03 -11.48 14.10
CA PRO A 118 8.41 -11.66 15.50
C PRO A 118 9.87 -12.07 15.66
N LYS A 119 10.60 -11.41 16.56
CA LYS A 119 12.02 -11.71 16.83
C LYS A 119 12.22 -12.99 17.66
N HIS A 120 11.24 -13.36 18.47
CA HIS A 120 11.33 -14.44 19.46
C HIS A 120 10.66 -15.76 19.02
N LYS A 121 9.95 -15.77 17.89
CA LYS A 121 9.31 -16.97 17.33
C LYS A 121 10.14 -17.47 16.16
N THR A 122 10.31 -18.79 16.05
CA THR A 122 10.95 -19.38 14.88
C THR A 122 10.02 -19.25 13.67
N ILE A 123 10.49 -18.57 12.63
CA ILE A 123 9.77 -18.42 11.37
C ILE A 123 10.12 -19.62 10.48
N ARG A 124 9.09 -20.22 9.88
CA ARG A 124 9.15 -21.37 8.94
C ARG A 124 8.53 -20.97 7.60
N LEU A 125 8.81 -21.71 6.53
CA LEU A 125 8.12 -21.50 5.26
C LEU A 125 6.61 -21.71 5.39
N GLN A 126 6.17 -22.61 6.26
CA GLN A 126 4.76 -22.88 6.53
C GLN A 126 4.12 -21.85 7.48
N THR A 127 4.90 -20.91 8.02
CA THR A 127 4.35 -19.85 8.88
C THR A 127 3.31 -19.05 8.09
N SER A 128 2.09 -19.05 8.63
CA SER A 128 0.94 -18.42 8.00
C SER A 128 0.87 -16.94 8.35
N LEU A 129 0.74 -16.07 7.35
CA LEU A 129 0.61 -14.63 7.59
C LEU A 129 -0.68 -14.31 8.36
N ASN A 130 -1.78 -14.92 7.95
CA ASN A 130 -3.10 -14.67 8.52
C ASN A 130 -3.31 -15.29 9.91
N PHE A 131 -2.78 -16.50 10.18
CA PHE A 131 -3.00 -17.20 11.45
C PHE A 131 -1.83 -17.07 12.42
N ASP A 132 -0.58 -17.24 11.96
CA ASP A 132 0.59 -17.22 12.85
C ASP A 132 1.10 -15.81 13.17
N LEU A 133 1.02 -14.90 12.20
CA LEU A 133 1.49 -13.52 12.33
C LEU A 133 0.35 -12.54 12.62
N GLY A 134 -0.90 -13.00 12.51
CA GLY A 134 -2.08 -12.17 12.78
C GLY A 134 -2.28 -11.04 11.78
N CYS A 135 -1.70 -11.15 10.57
CA CYS A 135 -1.82 -10.12 9.53
C CYS A 135 -3.27 -9.93 9.13
N ASP A 136 -3.75 -8.69 9.21
CA ASP A 136 -5.13 -8.35 8.87
C ASP A 136 -5.32 -8.08 7.38
N GLY A 137 -6.58 -8.00 6.92
CA GLY A 137 -6.87 -7.78 5.50
C GLY A 137 -6.41 -6.43 4.95
N SER A 138 -6.12 -5.44 5.81
CA SER A 138 -5.65 -4.12 5.41
C SER A 138 -4.12 -4.08 5.25
N GLU A 139 -3.41 -4.74 6.15
CA GLU A 139 -1.96 -4.99 6.08
C GLU A 139 -1.64 -5.91 4.91
N ALA A 140 -2.37 -7.02 4.78
CA ALA A 140 -2.22 -7.95 3.67
C ALA A 140 -2.38 -7.28 2.31
N LYS A 141 -3.34 -6.36 2.18
CA LYS A 141 -3.51 -5.60 0.94
C LYS A 141 -2.28 -4.74 0.64
N GLN A 142 -1.71 -4.08 1.63
CA GLN A 142 -0.51 -3.25 1.44
C GLN A 142 0.69 -4.10 1.06
N LEU A 143 0.86 -5.25 1.72
CA LEU A 143 1.89 -6.23 1.40
C LEU A 143 1.77 -6.76 -0.04
N MET A 144 0.58 -7.21 -0.46
CA MET A 144 0.40 -7.75 -1.81
C MET A 144 0.61 -6.70 -2.90
N GLU A 145 0.18 -5.45 -2.67
CA GLU A 145 0.50 -4.33 -3.57
C GLU A 145 2.01 -4.04 -3.62
N ALA A 146 2.75 -4.26 -2.54
CA ALA A 146 4.20 -4.10 -2.54
C ALA A 146 4.90 -5.26 -3.27
N LEU A 147 4.42 -6.49 -3.08
CA LEU A 147 4.93 -7.67 -3.79
C LEU A 147 4.79 -7.56 -5.31
N GLU A 148 3.61 -7.14 -5.78
CA GLU A 148 3.35 -6.89 -7.20
C GLU A 148 4.34 -5.87 -7.78
N GLN A 149 4.70 -4.84 -7.01
CA GLN A 149 5.59 -3.77 -7.45
C GLN A 149 7.07 -4.13 -7.38
N GLU A 150 7.53 -4.68 -6.25
CA GLU A 150 8.95 -4.94 -5.98
C GLU A 150 9.47 -6.16 -6.73
N PHE A 151 8.63 -7.19 -6.90
CA PHE A 151 9.02 -8.45 -7.56
C PHE A 151 8.44 -8.61 -8.97
N VAL A 152 7.68 -7.62 -9.45
CA VAL A 152 6.96 -7.69 -10.73
C VAL A 152 6.11 -8.97 -10.78
N LEU A 153 5.40 -9.23 -9.68
CA LEU A 153 4.57 -10.43 -9.50
C LEU A 153 3.21 -10.22 -10.16
N ASP A 154 2.84 -11.08 -11.11
CA ASP A 154 1.46 -11.12 -11.61
C ASP A 154 0.55 -11.79 -10.57
N LEU A 155 -0.43 -11.04 -10.05
CA LEU A 155 -1.38 -11.53 -9.07
C LEU A 155 -2.46 -12.44 -9.66
N GLY A 156 -2.60 -12.55 -10.99
CA GLY A 156 -3.41 -13.58 -11.64
C GLY A 156 -4.80 -13.78 -11.03
N ASP A 157 -5.01 -14.93 -10.40
CA ASP A 157 -6.26 -15.35 -9.76
C ASP A 157 -6.36 -15.07 -8.25
N TYR A 158 -5.44 -14.30 -7.69
CA TYR A 158 -5.37 -13.97 -6.27
C TYR A 158 -6.66 -13.33 -5.74
N ASP A 159 -7.28 -13.96 -4.73
CA ASP A 159 -8.42 -13.42 -4.00
C ASP A 159 -8.05 -13.14 -2.54
N THR A 160 -7.90 -11.87 -2.19
CA THR A 160 -7.57 -11.44 -0.82
C THR A 160 -8.51 -12.02 0.23
N TYR A 161 -9.80 -12.16 -0.08
CA TYR A 161 -10.79 -12.65 0.89
C TYR A 161 -10.82 -14.17 1.01
N ARG A 162 -10.02 -14.90 0.22
CA ARG A 162 -9.77 -16.34 0.40
C ARG A 162 -8.89 -16.57 1.64
N TYR A 163 -7.89 -15.73 1.82
CA TYR A 163 -6.89 -15.84 2.89
C TYR A 163 -7.20 -14.93 4.08
N PHE A 164 -7.64 -13.70 3.83
CA PHE A 164 -7.80 -12.68 4.87
C PHE A 164 -9.27 -12.34 5.13
N ASN A 165 -9.55 -11.87 6.34
CA ASN A 165 -10.85 -11.34 6.68
C ASN A 165 -10.98 -9.90 6.16
N PRO A 166 -12.16 -9.51 5.66
CA PRO A 166 -12.39 -8.12 5.29
C PRO A 166 -12.29 -7.22 6.54
N PRO A 167 -11.90 -5.95 6.37
CA PRO A 167 -11.85 -5.00 7.47
C PRO A 167 -13.20 -4.90 8.19
N VAL A 168 -13.16 -4.80 9.52
CA VAL A 168 -14.34 -4.91 10.40
C VAL A 168 -15.42 -3.87 10.08
N PHE A 169 -15.05 -2.72 9.52
CA PHE A 169 -15.96 -1.61 9.29
C PHE A 169 -16.67 -1.63 7.92
N ASP A 170 -16.30 -2.54 7.02
CA ASP A 170 -16.88 -2.57 5.68
C ASP A 170 -18.01 -3.61 5.58
N VAL A 171 -19.25 -3.15 5.75
CA VAL A 171 -20.46 -3.98 5.74
C VAL A 171 -20.67 -4.67 4.39
N PHE A 172 -20.29 -4.03 3.28
CA PHE A 172 -20.42 -4.61 1.94
C PHE A 172 -19.40 -5.73 1.73
N LEU A 173 -18.16 -5.52 2.14
CA LEU A 173 -17.13 -6.56 2.07
C LEU A 173 -17.42 -7.73 3.01
N LYS A 174 -17.91 -7.44 4.23
CA LYS A 174 -18.39 -8.48 5.15
C LYS A 174 -19.50 -9.33 4.53
N ARG A 175 -20.47 -8.72 3.84
CA ARG A 175 -21.54 -9.46 3.16
C ARG A 175 -20.98 -10.33 2.03
N ARG A 176 -20.00 -9.85 1.26
CA ARG A 176 -19.34 -10.63 0.19
C ARG A 176 -18.49 -11.79 0.74
N ALA A 177 -17.88 -11.60 1.90
CA ALA A 177 -17.10 -12.64 2.57
C ALA A 177 -17.97 -13.65 3.36
N LYS A 178 -19.20 -13.27 3.72
CA LYS A 178 -20.15 -14.11 4.45
C LYS A 178 -20.59 -15.27 3.55
N GLY A 179 -20.21 -16.50 3.94
CA GLY A 179 -20.50 -17.72 3.19
C GLY A 179 -19.28 -18.37 2.51
N ARG A 180 -18.09 -17.75 2.57
CA ARG A 180 -16.86 -18.27 1.96
C ARG A 180 -16.10 -19.34 2.78
N GLY A 181 -16.74 -19.95 3.77
CA GLY A 181 -16.12 -20.99 4.60
C GLY A 181 -14.93 -20.52 5.45
N ASN A 182 -14.14 -21.48 5.93
CA ASN A 182 -12.92 -21.23 6.70
C ASN A 182 -11.83 -20.62 5.82
N LYS A 183 -11.03 -19.71 6.37
CA LYS A 183 -9.92 -19.09 5.65
C LYS A 183 -8.78 -20.09 5.44
N VAL A 184 -8.18 -20.03 4.26
CA VAL A 184 -6.99 -20.83 3.92
C VAL A 184 -5.76 -20.13 4.47
N PRO A 185 -4.78 -20.83 5.06
CA PRO A 185 -3.52 -20.22 5.48
C PRO A 185 -2.74 -19.75 4.25
N LEU A 186 -2.34 -18.47 4.24
CA LEU A 186 -1.35 -17.97 3.26
C LEU A 186 0.02 -18.02 3.92
N THR A 187 0.91 -18.85 3.39
CA THR A 187 2.22 -19.10 4.00
C THR A 187 3.36 -18.32 3.32
N ILE A 188 4.48 -18.15 4.02
CA ILE A 188 5.69 -17.53 3.45
C ILE A 188 6.20 -18.33 2.24
N GLY A 189 6.09 -19.66 2.28
CA GLY A 189 6.45 -20.55 1.18
C GLY A 189 5.62 -20.30 -0.09
N MET A 190 4.31 -20.02 0.04
CA MET A 190 3.48 -19.65 -1.11
C MET A 190 3.95 -18.34 -1.73
N LEU A 191 4.24 -17.31 -0.92
CA LEU A 191 4.76 -16.05 -1.44
C LEU A 191 6.10 -16.24 -2.16
N TYR A 192 7.01 -16.99 -1.54
CA TYR A 192 8.31 -17.27 -2.12
C TYR A 192 8.18 -17.96 -3.47
N LEU A 193 7.34 -18.99 -3.58
CA LEU A 193 7.15 -19.66 -4.86
C LEU A 193 6.52 -18.73 -5.89
N ALA A 194 5.47 -17.98 -5.53
CA ALA A 194 4.80 -17.06 -6.43
C ALA A 194 5.79 -16.05 -7.04
N ILE A 195 6.72 -15.54 -6.21
CA ILE A 195 7.79 -14.65 -6.67
C ILE A 195 8.75 -15.40 -7.62
N LYS A 196 9.16 -16.63 -7.29
CA LYS A 196 10.06 -17.43 -8.13
C LYS A 196 9.44 -17.76 -9.49
N THR A 197 8.12 -17.92 -9.56
CA THR A 197 7.36 -18.15 -10.80
C THR A 197 6.90 -16.85 -11.47
N HIS A 198 7.12 -15.69 -10.83
CA HIS A 198 6.58 -14.38 -11.22
C HIS A 198 5.06 -14.37 -11.47
N SER A 199 4.33 -15.33 -10.92
CA SER A 199 2.90 -15.52 -11.16
C SER A 199 2.24 -16.17 -9.96
N TRP A 200 1.08 -15.66 -9.61
CA TRP A 200 0.19 -16.25 -8.62
C TRP A 200 -0.75 -17.25 -9.30
N ASP A 201 -0.58 -18.53 -8.97
CA ASP A 201 -1.52 -19.61 -9.32
C ASP A 201 -2.01 -20.25 -8.02
N THR A 202 -3.24 -19.92 -7.63
CA THR A 202 -3.83 -20.34 -6.35
C THR A 202 -3.82 -21.85 -6.17
N GLN A 203 -4.08 -22.62 -7.24
CA GLN A 203 -4.16 -24.08 -7.13
C GLN A 203 -2.78 -24.69 -6.89
N THR A 204 -1.76 -24.23 -7.61
CA THR A 204 -0.39 -24.76 -7.43
C THR A 204 0.18 -24.38 -6.07
N LEU A 205 -0.07 -23.15 -5.61
CA LEU A 205 0.45 -22.63 -4.35
C LEU A 205 -0.17 -23.33 -3.14
N GLU A 206 -1.48 -23.57 -3.16
CA GLU A 206 -2.17 -24.25 -2.06
C GLU A 206 -1.89 -25.75 -1.98
N ASN A 207 -1.47 -26.38 -3.08
CA ASN A 207 -1.04 -27.78 -3.05
C ASN A 207 0.32 -27.99 -2.39
N LEU A 208 1.06 -26.91 -2.10
CA LEU A 208 2.38 -26.95 -1.45
C LEU A 208 2.33 -26.74 0.06
N SER A 209 1.18 -26.27 0.58
CA SER A 209 0.94 -26.03 2.00
C SER A 209 0.35 -27.25 2.68
#